data_AF-A0A3C0LAR9-F1
#
_entry.id   AF-A0A3C0LAR9-F1
#
_cell.length_a   1.000
_cell.length_b   1.000
_cell.length_c   1.000
_cell.angle_alpha   90.00
_cell.angle_beta   90.00
_cell.angle_gamma   90.00
#
_symmetry.space_group_name_H-M   'P 1'
#
loop_
_entity.id
_entity.type
_entity.pdbx_description
1 polymer ?
#
loop_
_entity_poly.entity_id
_entity_poly.type
_entity_poly.pdbx_seq_one_letter_code
_entity_poly.pdbx_strand_id
1 'polypeptide(L)'
;MALPRLTEKQIKKDPEQQLKNFKRTKDFLIAIDTDGCVTDNMNGKQMLIFHPQFMEFYQLWGIESYFREVAEYYNLFSVDRGCNRFIAIQLTLTALQNRKDVQQVLQERHIKLPNIKSLNEYVAYTRENKLGLGNPSLEEFLNQNSKDLAIYKLLGWSEAVNRMFPYISAKIPPFDKVKECLELMSQHADILIVSKTPYADLANYWKAQGIDKYVQVIAGQEMGSKGHHIEIAKKAGKYEDDQVMMIGDGGGDLKAVKENNGLFYPTPPGQEQEAWNNFPEAFQRFIERKYQGEFEDNLLDIFEKALLTSPPWQQADYNHIVSYKEKQEIRKSLYKKFNPQGRLLVL
;
A
#
# COMPACT_ATOMS: atom_id res chain seq x y z
N MET A 1 7.03 -9.45 25.83
CA MET A 1 5.77 -10.25 25.76
C MET A 1 5.22 -10.10 24.36
N ALA A 2 4.72 -11.17 23.74
CA ALA A 2 4.10 -11.06 22.42
C ALA A 2 2.87 -10.14 22.47
N LEU A 3 2.72 -9.26 21.48
CA LEU A 3 1.58 -8.36 21.36
C LEU A 3 0.27 -9.18 21.32
N PRO A 4 -0.67 -9.00 22.27
CA PRO A 4 -1.93 -9.73 22.27
C PRO A 4 -2.75 -9.38 21.01
N ARG A 5 -3.08 -10.42 20.23
CA ARG A 5 -3.86 -10.28 18.99
C ARG A 5 -5.31 -9.88 19.28
N LEU A 6 -5.83 -8.92 18.53
CA LEU A 6 -7.24 -8.55 18.57
C LEU A 6 -8.08 -9.58 17.81
N THR A 7 -9.21 -9.94 18.40
CA THR A 7 -10.27 -10.70 17.72
C THR A 7 -11.11 -9.77 16.85
N GLU A 8 -11.81 -10.32 15.85
CA GLU A 8 -12.75 -9.54 15.03
C GLU A 8 -13.79 -8.79 15.87
N LYS A 9 -14.29 -9.41 16.95
CA LYS A 9 -15.25 -8.78 17.87
C LYS A 9 -14.66 -7.56 18.56
N GLN A 10 -13.37 -7.62 18.94
CA GLN A 10 -12.68 -6.50 19.56
C GLN A 10 -12.42 -5.37 18.54
N ILE A 11 -12.04 -5.71 17.31
CA ILE A 11 -11.83 -4.73 16.23
C ILE A 11 -13.15 -4.01 15.92
N LYS A 12 -14.27 -4.75 15.82
CA LYS A 12 -15.59 -4.15 15.58
C LYS A 12 -16.06 -3.25 16.72
N LYS A 13 -15.65 -3.52 17.96
CA LYS A 13 -16.07 -2.74 19.14
C LYS A 13 -15.25 -1.46 19.31
N ASP A 14 -13.94 -1.55 19.22
CA ASP A 14 -13.00 -0.42 19.32
C ASP A 14 -11.72 -0.76 18.54
N PRO A 15 -11.64 -0.40 17.25
CA PRO A 15 -10.52 -0.80 16.41
C PRO A 15 -9.20 -0.20 16.92
N GLU A 16 -9.21 0.99 17.50
CA GLU A 16 -8.03 1.73 17.96
C GLU A 16 -7.54 1.31 19.36
N GLN A 17 -8.12 0.29 19.98
CA GLN A 17 -7.83 -0.04 21.38
C GLN A 17 -6.34 -0.30 21.66
N GLN A 18 -5.58 -0.85 20.71
CA GLN A 18 -4.13 -1.05 20.89
C GLN A 18 -3.37 0.29 20.87
N LEU A 19 -3.74 1.21 19.97
CA LEU A 19 -3.15 2.54 19.89
C LEU A 19 -3.46 3.36 21.15
N LYS A 20 -4.71 3.35 21.63
CA LYS A 20 -5.14 4.09 22.84
C LYS A 20 -4.46 3.59 24.11
N ASN A 21 -4.15 2.29 24.18
CA ASN A 21 -3.48 1.67 25.32
C ASN A 21 -1.96 1.62 25.16
N PHE A 22 -1.41 2.22 24.10
CA PHE A 22 0.03 2.27 23.88
C PHE A 22 0.72 2.96 25.06
N LYS A 23 1.83 2.38 25.51
CA LYS A 23 2.69 2.93 26.55
C LYS A 23 4.12 2.90 26.05
N ARG A 24 4.78 4.06 26.10
CA ARG A 24 6.20 4.19 25.82
C ARG A 24 7.01 3.25 26.72
N THR A 25 7.89 2.47 26.12
CA THR A 25 8.86 1.61 26.81
C THR A 25 10.31 1.93 26.43
N LYS A 26 10.50 2.74 25.39
CA LYS A 26 11.79 3.08 24.80
C LYS A 26 11.93 4.59 24.52
N ASP A 27 13.09 5.00 24.04
CA ASP A 27 13.40 6.42 23.84
C ASP A 27 12.85 6.97 22.52
N PHE A 28 12.73 6.11 21.53
CA PHE A 28 12.29 6.46 20.18
C PHE A 28 11.00 5.72 19.80
N LEU A 29 10.30 6.23 18.79
CA LEU A 29 9.15 5.59 18.15
C LEU A 29 9.47 5.40 16.67
N ILE A 30 9.34 4.15 16.19
CA ILE A 30 9.46 3.85 14.77
C ILE A 30 8.13 3.32 14.24
N ALA A 31 7.55 4.05 13.30
CA ALA A 31 6.43 3.59 12.50
C ALA A 31 6.94 2.85 11.25
N ILE A 32 6.39 1.68 10.94
CA ILE A 32 6.84 0.85 9.81
C ILE A 32 5.64 0.45 8.96
N ASP A 33 5.67 0.73 7.65
CA ASP A 33 4.75 0.08 6.73
C ASP A 33 5.18 -1.36 6.43
N THR A 34 4.23 -2.22 6.10
CA THR A 34 4.52 -3.63 5.78
C THR A 34 4.75 -3.84 4.28
N ASP A 35 3.85 -3.31 3.46
CA ASP A 35 3.79 -3.65 2.04
C ASP A 35 4.73 -2.74 1.24
N GLY A 36 5.65 -3.30 0.45
CA GLY A 36 6.66 -2.51 -0.26
C GLY A 36 7.76 -1.93 0.63
N CYS A 37 7.68 -2.19 1.94
CA CYS A 37 8.68 -1.78 2.92
C CYS A 37 9.32 -3.00 3.57
N VAL A 38 8.62 -3.72 4.45
CA VAL A 38 9.10 -4.97 5.07
C VAL A 38 9.18 -6.12 4.05
N THR A 39 8.34 -6.11 3.02
CA THR A 39 8.27 -7.17 2.00
C THR A 39 7.85 -6.64 0.63
N ASP A 40 8.38 -7.23 -0.46
CA ASP A 40 7.99 -6.92 -1.86
C ASP A 40 6.61 -7.48 -2.24
N ASN A 41 5.65 -7.40 -1.32
CA ASN A 41 4.31 -7.90 -1.61
C ASN A 41 3.49 -6.91 -2.44
N MET A 42 3.96 -5.68 -2.68
CA MET A 42 3.26 -4.66 -3.48
C MET A 42 3.06 -5.13 -4.91
N ASN A 43 4.14 -5.56 -5.57
CA ASN A 43 4.07 -6.13 -6.92
C ASN A 43 3.16 -7.36 -6.95
N GLY A 44 3.34 -8.28 -5.98
CA GLY A 44 2.52 -9.49 -5.86
C GLY A 44 1.02 -9.19 -5.70
N LYS A 45 0.65 -8.28 -4.80
CA LYS A 45 -0.74 -7.88 -4.56
C LYS A 45 -1.36 -7.31 -5.83
N GLN A 46 -0.69 -6.36 -6.47
CA GLN A 46 -1.25 -5.69 -7.64
C GLN A 46 -1.35 -6.65 -8.82
N MET A 47 -0.25 -7.33 -9.17
CA MET A 47 -0.16 -8.14 -10.38
C MET A 47 -0.91 -9.48 -10.29
N LEU A 48 -1.01 -10.09 -9.09
CA LEU A 48 -1.62 -11.41 -8.89
C LEU A 48 -3.01 -11.35 -8.25
N ILE A 49 -3.41 -10.25 -7.61
CA ILE A 49 -4.71 -10.12 -6.94
C ILE A 49 -5.53 -8.99 -7.56
N PHE A 50 -5.13 -7.73 -7.37
CA PHE A 50 -5.98 -6.58 -7.72
C PHE A 50 -6.32 -6.55 -9.21
N HIS A 51 -5.30 -6.61 -10.08
CA HIS A 51 -5.48 -6.51 -11.52
C HIS A 51 -6.31 -7.68 -12.09
N PRO A 52 -5.97 -8.96 -11.85
CA PRO A 52 -6.75 -10.07 -12.37
C PRO A 52 -8.18 -10.09 -11.81
N GLN A 53 -8.39 -9.80 -10.52
CA GLN A 53 -9.75 -9.73 -9.96
C GLN A 53 -10.58 -8.62 -10.61
N PHE A 54 -9.99 -7.44 -10.85
CA PHE A 54 -10.71 -6.35 -11.51
C PHE A 54 -11.04 -6.72 -12.96
N MET A 55 -10.08 -7.24 -13.71
CA MET A 55 -10.32 -7.67 -15.10
C MET A 55 -11.34 -8.80 -15.20
N GLU A 56 -11.39 -9.71 -14.23
CA GLU A 56 -12.39 -10.78 -14.17
C GLU A 56 -13.79 -10.21 -13.92
N PHE A 57 -13.96 -9.42 -12.85
CA PHE A 57 -15.26 -8.83 -12.51
C PHE A 57 -15.80 -7.99 -13.67
N TYR A 58 -14.96 -7.17 -14.27
CA TYR A 58 -15.36 -6.19 -15.29
C TYR A 58 -15.17 -6.67 -16.74
N GLN A 59 -14.79 -7.94 -16.95
CA GLN A 59 -14.58 -8.54 -18.28
C GLN A 59 -13.58 -7.75 -19.15
N LEU A 60 -12.49 -7.27 -18.54
CA LEU A 60 -11.49 -6.41 -19.18
C LEU A 60 -10.24 -7.18 -19.66
N TRP A 61 -10.25 -8.51 -19.63
CA TRP A 61 -9.11 -9.31 -20.10
C TRP A 61 -8.71 -9.05 -21.56
N GLY A 62 -9.67 -8.64 -22.40
CA GLY A 62 -9.39 -8.25 -23.77
C GLY A 62 -8.62 -6.93 -23.91
N ILE A 63 -8.30 -6.21 -22.82
CA ILE A 63 -7.39 -5.06 -22.82
C ILE A 63 -6.29 -5.23 -21.76
N GLU A 64 -5.92 -6.46 -21.41
CA GLU A 64 -4.99 -6.76 -20.31
C GLU A 64 -3.70 -5.92 -20.35
N SER A 65 -3.10 -5.75 -21.53
CA SER A 65 -1.85 -4.98 -21.65
C SER A 65 -2.02 -3.52 -21.24
N TYR A 66 -3.07 -2.87 -21.73
CA TYR A 66 -3.41 -1.49 -21.41
C TYR A 66 -3.84 -1.33 -19.94
N PHE A 67 -4.68 -2.23 -19.44
CA PHE A 67 -5.14 -2.17 -18.05
C PHE A 67 -3.97 -2.25 -17.08
N ARG A 68 -3.09 -3.23 -17.28
CA ARG A 68 -1.92 -3.43 -16.41
C ARG A 68 -0.92 -2.28 -16.53
N GLU A 69 -0.62 -1.79 -17.72
CA GLU A 69 0.30 -0.64 -17.90
C GLU A 69 -0.18 0.58 -17.09
N VAL A 70 -1.48 0.90 -17.15
CA VAL A 70 -2.05 2.01 -16.40
C VAL A 70 -2.12 1.72 -14.90
N ALA A 71 -2.60 0.55 -14.51
CA ALA A 71 -2.76 0.21 -13.10
C ALA A 71 -1.40 0.08 -12.39
N GLU A 72 -0.39 -0.49 -13.04
CA GLU A 72 0.97 -0.61 -12.52
C GLU A 72 1.63 0.75 -12.38
N TYR A 73 1.41 1.68 -13.32
CA TYR A 73 1.87 3.06 -13.17
C TYR A 73 1.35 3.67 -11.86
N TYR A 74 0.03 3.73 -11.67
CA TYR A 74 -0.55 4.39 -10.49
C TYR A 74 -0.33 3.65 -9.17
N ASN A 75 -0.33 2.32 -9.17
CA ASN A 75 -0.25 1.56 -7.92
C ASN A 75 1.18 1.27 -7.48
N LEU A 76 2.14 1.20 -8.40
CA LEU A 76 3.49 0.68 -8.13
C LEU A 76 4.60 1.67 -8.45
N PHE A 77 4.51 2.41 -9.55
CA PHE A 77 5.69 3.08 -10.11
C PHE A 77 5.60 4.60 -10.18
N SER A 78 4.45 5.22 -9.87
CA SER A 78 4.28 6.67 -9.85
C SER A 78 4.26 7.24 -8.43
N VAL A 79 4.21 8.56 -8.33
CA VAL A 79 3.96 9.29 -7.08
C VAL A 79 2.65 8.91 -6.37
N ASP A 80 1.72 8.24 -7.07
CA ASP A 80 0.48 7.70 -6.51
C ASP A 80 0.65 6.29 -5.89
N ARG A 81 1.88 5.75 -5.86
CA ARG A 81 2.20 4.44 -5.28
C ARG A 81 1.57 4.26 -3.90
N GLY A 82 0.91 3.12 -3.72
CA GLY A 82 0.26 2.78 -2.45
C GLY A 82 -0.97 3.63 -2.11
N CYS A 83 -1.50 4.42 -3.06
CA CYS A 83 -2.77 5.12 -2.87
C CYS A 83 -3.92 4.13 -2.59
N ASN A 84 -5.01 4.66 -2.04
CA ASN A 84 -6.16 3.83 -1.71
C ASN A 84 -6.72 3.15 -2.98
N ARG A 85 -7.07 1.85 -2.86
CA ARG A 85 -7.56 1.03 -3.98
C ARG A 85 -8.70 1.67 -4.80
N PHE A 86 -9.60 2.43 -4.18
CA PHE A 86 -10.70 3.08 -4.88
C PHE A 86 -10.23 4.31 -5.67
N ILE A 87 -9.24 5.03 -5.14
CA ILE A 87 -8.55 6.11 -5.87
C ILE A 87 -7.72 5.54 -7.01
N ALA A 88 -7.01 4.44 -6.80
CA ALA A 88 -6.25 3.75 -7.84
C ALA A 88 -7.14 3.31 -9.02
N ILE A 89 -8.33 2.74 -8.74
CA ILE A 89 -9.30 2.40 -9.79
C ILE A 89 -9.84 3.67 -10.47
N GLN A 90 -10.11 4.74 -9.73
CA GLN A 90 -10.54 6.01 -10.31
C GLN A 90 -9.49 6.56 -11.31
N LEU A 91 -8.22 6.61 -10.91
CA LEU A 91 -7.11 7.02 -11.78
C LEU A 91 -6.99 6.10 -13.00
N THR A 92 -7.04 4.78 -12.77
CA THR A 92 -6.91 3.78 -13.83
C THR A 92 -8.02 3.90 -14.88
N LEU A 93 -9.28 3.96 -14.46
CA LEU A 93 -10.41 4.09 -15.37
C LEU A 93 -10.40 5.42 -16.12
N THR A 94 -10.06 6.51 -15.43
CA THR A 94 -9.94 7.84 -16.05
C THR A 94 -8.88 7.85 -17.14
N ALA A 95 -7.70 7.27 -16.87
CA ALA A 95 -6.63 7.20 -17.84
C ALA A 95 -6.99 6.30 -19.04
N LEU A 96 -7.61 5.13 -18.81
CA LEU A 96 -8.09 4.27 -19.90
C LEU A 96 -9.16 4.97 -20.77
N GLN A 97 -10.06 5.75 -20.16
CA GLN A 97 -11.08 6.51 -20.88
C GLN A 97 -10.48 7.62 -21.76
N ASN A 98 -9.41 8.29 -21.29
CA ASN A 98 -8.82 9.43 -21.99
C ASN A 98 -7.80 9.05 -23.07
N ARG A 99 -7.43 7.77 -23.16
CA ARG A 99 -6.41 7.27 -24.09
C ARG A 99 -7.00 6.85 -25.45
N LYS A 100 -6.59 7.54 -26.52
CA LYS A 100 -7.10 7.32 -27.88
C LYS A 100 -6.86 5.89 -28.40
N ASP A 101 -5.67 5.36 -28.15
CA ASP A 101 -5.28 3.98 -28.49
C ASP A 101 -6.15 2.96 -27.76
N VAL A 102 -6.44 3.18 -26.48
CA VAL A 102 -7.36 2.34 -25.70
C VAL A 102 -8.78 2.43 -26.27
N GLN A 103 -9.28 3.63 -26.60
CA GLN A 103 -10.62 3.80 -27.18
C GLN A 103 -10.78 3.01 -28.49
N GLN A 104 -9.77 3.01 -29.35
CA GLN A 104 -9.78 2.21 -30.59
C GLN A 104 -9.90 0.71 -30.28
N VAL A 105 -9.05 0.19 -29.38
CA VAL A 105 -9.06 -1.24 -29.02
C VAL A 105 -10.36 -1.66 -28.35
N LEU A 106 -10.96 -0.81 -27.53
CA LEU A 106 -12.26 -1.05 -26.91
C LEU A 106 -13.37 -1.22 -27.96
N GLN A 107 -13.37 -0.38 -29.01
CA GLN A 107 -14.33 -0.46 -30.11
C GLN A 107 -14.12 -1.75 -30.93
N GLU A 108 -12.89 -2.04 -31.36
CA GLU A 108 -12.55 -3.23 -32.14
C GLU A 108 -12.93 -4.53 -31.42
N ARG A 109 -12.71 -4.58 -30.11
CA ARG A 109 -12.95 -5.78 -29.27
C ARG A 109 -14.34 -5.80 -28.64
N HIS A 110 -15.18 -4.79 -28.88
CA HIS A 110 -16.52 -4.66 -28.29
C HIS A 110 -16.53 -4.70 -26.75
N ILE A 111 -15.52 -4.11 -26.12
CA ILE A 111 -15.35 -4.09 -24.65
C ILE A 111 -15.84 -2.74 -24.12
N LYS A 112 -16.56 -2.77 -22.99
CA LYS A 112 -17.03 -1.56 -22.31
C LYS A 112 -16.29 -1.39 -20.98
N LEU A 113 -15.70 -0.21 -20.79
CA LEU A 113 -15.17 0.17 -19.47
C LEU A 113 -16.33 0.37 -18.48
N PRO A 114 -16.13 0.05 -17.20
CA PRO A 114 -17.11 0.38 -16.17
C PRO A 114 -17.35 1.88 -16.07
N ASN A 115 -18.58 2.24 -15.73
CA ASN A 115 -18.93 3.64 -15.48
C ASN A 115 -18.25 4.10 -14.19
N ILE A 116 -17.44 5.17 -14.31
CA ILE A 116 -16.69 5.74 -13.19
C ILE A 116 -17.56 6.64 -12.30
N LYS A 117 -18.74 7.07 -12.77
CA LYS A 117 -19.60 8.02 -12.07
C LYS A 117 -19.91 7.57 -10.63
N SER A 118 -20.41 6.35 -10.45
CA SER A 118 -20.76 5.85 -9.11
C SER A 118 -19.55 5.76 -8.19
N LEU A 119 -18.37 5.38 -8.71
CA LEU A 119 -17.13 5.39 -7.95
C LEU A 119 -16.76 6.82 -7.51
N ASN A 120 -16.90 7.82 -8.40
CA ASN A 120 -16.64 9.22 -8.06
C ASN A 120 -17.61 9.74 -6.99
N GLU A 121 -18.89 9.39 -7.10
CA GLU A 121 -19.92 9.75 -6.11
C GLU A 121 -19.63 9.11 -4.74
N TYR A 122 -19.20 7.85 -4.71
CA TYR A 122 -18.76 7.19 -3.48
C TYR A 122 -17.53 7.89 -2.85
N VAL A 123 -16.50 8.19 -3.66
CA VAL A 123 -15.32 8.92 -3.17
C VAL A 123 -15.70 10.29 -2.62
N ALA A 124 -16.59 11.03 -3.29
CA ALA A 124 -17.11 12.30 -2.81
C ALA A 124 -17.89 12.15 -1.49
N TYR A 125 -18.80 11.18 -1.41
CA TYR A 125 -19.56 10.87 -0.21
C TYR A 125 -18.67 10.62 1.02
N THR A 126 -17.61 9.81 0.87
CA THR A 126 -16.68 9.57 1.99
C THR A 126 -15.96 10.84 2.43
N ARG A 127 -15.59 11.71 1.49
CA ARG A 127 -14.94 13.00 1.79
C ARG A 127 -15.88 13.95 2.52
N GLU A 128 -17.10 14.11 2.03
CA GLU A 128 -18.12 15.01 2.60
C GLU A 128 -18.53 14.59 4.02
N ASN A 129 -18.60 13.29 4.26
CA ASN A 129 -19.01 12.73 5.56
C ASN A 129 -17.82 12.39 6.47
N LYS A 130 -16.58 12.70 6.06
CA LYS A 130 -15.34 12.40 6.79
C LYS A 130 -15.21 10.92 7.16
N LEU A 131 -15.67 10.04 6.29
CA LEU A 131 -15.60 8.58 6.46
C LEU A 131 -14.29 8.04 5.88
N GLY A 132 -13.81 6.93 6.45
CA GLY A 132 -12.70 6.18 5.86
C GLY A 132 -13.09 5.61 4.49
N LEU A 133 -12.18 5.62 3.52
CA LEU A 133 -12.42 5.07 2.17
C LEU A 133 -12.13 3.56 2.15
N GLY A 134 -13.15 2.72 2.37
CA GLY A 134 -13.00 1.28 2.64
C GLY A 134 -14.30 0.49 2.42
N ASN A 135 -14.28 -0.83 2.64
CA ASN A 135 -15.51 -1.65 2.49
C ASN A 135 -16.66 -1.20 3.40
N PRO A 136 -16.46 -0.84 4.69
CA PRO A 136 -17.57 -0.44 5.55
C PRO A 136 -18.34 0.79 5.06
N SER A 137 -17.65 1.83 4.59
CA SER A 137 -18.30 3.02 4.04
C SER A 137 -18.88 2.77 2.65
N LEU A 138 -18.32 1.84 1.87
CA LEU A 138 -18.90 1.40 0.61
C LEU A 138 -20.20 0.61 0.82
N GLU A 139 -20.27 -0.23 1.85
CA GLU A 139 -21.52 -0.90 2.28
C GLU A 139 -22.58 0.11 2.71
N GLU A 140 -22.21 1.12 3.51
CA GLU A 140 -23.12 2.21 3.90
C GLU A 140 -23.64 2.96 2.67
N PHE A 141 -22.74 3.33 1.75
CA PHE A 141 -23.10 4.01 0.50
C PHE A 141 -24.01 3.15 -0.37
N LEU A 142 -23.76 1.85 -0.47
CA LEU A 142 -24.61 0.90 -1.19
C LEU A 142 -26.00 0.80 -0.57
N ASN A 143 -26.13 0.80 0.75
CA ASN A 143 -27.43 0.74 1.42
C ASN A 143 -28.31 1.97 1.09
N GLN A 144 -27.68 3.14 0.94
CA GLN A 144 -28.36 4.36 0.49
C GLN A 144 -28.67 4.35 -1.02
N ASN A 145 -27.93 3.55 -1.79
CA ASN A 145 -28.02 3.45 -3.25
C ASN A 145 -28.29 2.01 -3.70
N SER A 146 -29.25 1.32 -3.06
CA SER A 146 -29.43 -0.15 -3.15
C SER A 146 -29.69 -0.72 -4.55
N LYS A 147 -30.01 0.12 -5.53
CA LYS A 147 -30.22 -0.26 -6.94
C LYS A 147 -29.00 0.01 -7.84
N ASP A 148 -27.92 0.58 -7.31
CA ASP A 148 -26.71 0.84 -8.06
C ASP A 148 -25.85 -0.43 -8.17
N LEU A 149 -26.00 -1.11 -9.32
CA LEU A 149 -25.23 -2.31 -9.64
C LEU A 149 -23.72 -2.04 -9.73
N ALA A 150 -23.29 -0.82 -10.10
CA ALA A 150 -21.87 -0.48 -10.18
C ALA A 150 -21.22 -0.47 -8.80
N ILE A 151 -21.90 0.08 -7.80
CA ILE A 151 -21.46 0.05 -6.39
C ILE A 151 -21.49 -1.36 -5.83
N TYR A 152 -22.56 -2.13 -6.07
CA TYR A 152 -22.64 -3.53 -5.64
C TYR A 152 -21.46 -4.34 -6.17
N LYS A 153 -21.14 -4.17 -7.46
CA LYS A 153 -20.03 -4.86 -8.12
C LYS A 153 -18.66 -4.40 -7.61
N LEU A 154 -18.50 -3.10 -7.33
CA LEU A 154 -17.28 -2.54 -6.74
C LEU A 154 -17.02 -3.10 -5.35
N LEU A 155 -18.05 -3.23 -4.52
CA LEU A 155 -17.96 -3.87 -3.19
C LEU A 155 -17.55 -5.34 -3.32
N GLY A 156 -18.24 -6.08 -4.19
CA GLY A 156 -17.92 -7.49 -4.45
C GLY A 156 -16.46 -7.70 -4.90
N TRP A 157 -15.93 -6.83 -5.76
CA TRP A 157 -14.51 -6.85 -6.15
C TRP A 157 -13.60 -6.58 -4.96
N SER A 158 -13.87 -5.53 -4.17
CA SER A 158 -13.01 -5.15 -3.05
C SER A 158 -12.95 -6.23 -1.96
N GLU A 159 -14.06 -6.90 -1.68
CA GLU A 159 -14.08 -8.06 -0.80
C GLU A 159 -13.36 -9.28 -1.40
N ALA A 160 -13.53 -9.53 -2.71
CA ALA A 160 -12.84 -10.63 -3.40
C ALA A 160 -11.32 -10.46 -3.32
N VAL A 161 -10.83 -9.24 -3.50
CA VAL A 161 -9.41 -8.91 -3.29
C VAL A 161 -8.97 -9.26 -1.87
N ASN A 162 -9.72 -8.84 -0.84
CA ASN A 162 -9.35 -9.12 0.55
C ASN A 162 -9.25 -10.64 0.83
N ARG A 163 -10.18 -11.44 0.29
CA ARG A 163 -10.16 -12.90 0.45
C ARG A 163 -8.92 -13.56 -0.16
N MET A 164 -8.22 -12.89 -1.09
CA MET A 164 -7.04 -13.45 -1.75
C MET A 164 -5.71 -13.17 -1.05
N PHE A 165 -5.62 -12.14 -0.19
CA PHE A 165 -4.37 -11.77 0.47
C PHE A 165 -3.69 -12.93 1.23
N PRO A 166 -4.41 -13.78 2.00
CA PRO A 166 -3.78 -14.90 2.71
C PRO A 166 -3.10 -15.93 1.80
N TYR A 167 -3.52 -16.04 0.54
CA TYR A 167 -3.02 -17.07 -0.38
C TYR A 167 -1.77 -16.66 -1.15
N ILE A 168 -1.54 -15.35 -1.28
CA ILE A 168 -0.44 -14.77 -2.05
C ILE A 168 0.48 -13.95 -1.13
N SER A 169 -0.02 -12.85 -0.56
CA SER A 169 0.81 -11.88 0.18
C SER A 169 1.46 -12.49 1.41
N ALA A 170 0.77 -13.41 2.10
CA ALA A 170 1.32 -14.07 3.29
C ALA A 170 2.52 -15.00 2.99
N LYS A 171 2.74 -15.37 1.73
CA LYS A 171 3.81 -16.29 1.30
C LYS A 171 5.07 -15.58 0.81
N ILE A 172 5.03 -14.26 0.69
CA ILE A 172 6.19 -13.47 0.28
C ILE A 172 6.98 -13.15 1.55
N PRO A 173 8.24 -13.59 1.68
CA PRO A 173 9.02 -13.33 2.89
C PRO A 173 9.38 -11.83 3.01
N PRO A 174 9.81 -11.38 4.20
CA PRO A 174 10.49 -10.11 4.34
C PRO A 174 11.75 -10.02 3.48
N PHE A 175 12.22 -8.80 3.20
CA PHE A 175 13.55 -8.59 2.65
C PHE A 175 14.64 -9.11 3.59
N ASP A 176 15.81 -9.43 3.03
CA ASP A 176 16.96 -9.83 3.83
C ASP A 176 17.34 -8.70 4.80
N LYS A 177 17.82 -9.05 5.99
CA LYS A 177 18.16 -8.15 7.12
C LYS A 177 17.01 -7.46 7.84
N VAL A 178 15.76 -7.56 7.38
CA VAL A 178 14.61 -6.94 8.07
C VAL A 178 14.52 -7.40 9.52
N LYS A 179 14.67 -8.70 9.77
CA LYS A 179 14.55 -9.26 11.12
C LYS A 179 15.66 -8.75 12.04
N GLU A 180 16.89 -8.70 11.54
CA GLU A 180 18.06 -8.16 12.24
C GLU A 180 17.89 -6.67 12.55
N CYS A 181 17.34 -5.91 11.60
CA CYS A 181 17.03 -4.50 11.80
C CYS A 181 15.91 -4.29 12.83
N LEU A 182 14.86 -5.12 12.83
CA LEU A 182 13.81 -5.09 13.87
C LEU A 182 14.37 -5.42 15.26
N GLU A 183 15.29 -6.37 15.34
CA GLU A 183 15.98 -6.69 16.59
C GLU A 183 16.81 -5.51 17.09
N LEU A 184 17.59 -4.87 16.22
CA LEU A 184 18.35 -3.66 16.53
C LEU A 184 17.42 -2.51 16.97
N MET A 185 16.35 -2.23 16.22
CA MET A 185 15.37 -1.19 16.56
C MET A 185 14.75 -1.42 17.93
N SER A 186 14.33 -2.65 18.23
CA SER A 186 13.63 -2.99 19.48
C SER A 186 14.46 -2.75 20.75
N GLN A 187 15.79 -2.58 20.61
CA GLN A 187 16.65 -2.22 21.72
C GLN A 187 16.44 -0.77 22.17
N HIS A 188 16.14 0.14 21.23
CA HIS A 188 16.08 1.60 21.48
C HIS A 188 14.74 2.26 21.14
N ALA A 189 13.86 1.60 20.39
CA ALA A 189 12.61 2.16 19.90
C ALA A 189 11.40 1.25 20.17
N ASP A 190 10.26 1.89 20.44
CA ASP A 190 8.96 1.25 20.36
C ASP A 190 8.55 1.19 18.88
N ILE A 191 8.15 0.02 18.40
CA ILE A 191 7.83 -0.22 16.99
C ILE A 191 6.32 -0.31 16.81
N LEU A 192 5.80 0.57 15.97
CA LEU A 192 4.40 0.66 15.56
C LEU A 192 4.27 0.25 14.10
N ILE A 193 3.47 -0.77 13.79
CA ILE A 193 3.16 -1.11 12.40
C ILE A 193 1.98 -0.26 11.95
N VAL A 194 2.12 0.46 10.84
CA VAL A 194 1.07 1.29 10.24
C VAL A 194 0.80 0.84 8.81
N SER A 195 -0.42 0.40 8.50
CA SER A 195 -0.70 -0.11 7.16
C SER A 195 -2.16 0.07 6.73
N LYS A 196 -2.38 0.04 5.42
CA LYS A 196 -3.71 0.03 4.78
C LYS A 196 -4.22 -1.39 4.50
N THR A 197 -3.51 -2.42 4.93
CA THR A 197 -3.96 -3.81 4.91
C THR A 197 -4.90 -4.08 6.11
N PRO A 198 -5.89 -4.99 5.99
CA PRO A 198 -6.72 -5.41 7.12
C PRO A 198 -5.88 -5.88 8.31
N TYR A 199 -6.29 -5.53 9.53
CA TYR A 199 -5.55 -5.91 10.75
C TYR A 199 -5.28 -7.42 10.83
N ALA A 200 -6.28 -8.24 10.52
CA ALA A 200 -6.17 -9.69 10.65
C ALA A 200 -5.06 -10.26 9.75
N ASP A 201 -4.92 -9.73 8.53
CA ASP A 201 -3.89 -10.13 7.57
C ASP A 201 -2.51 -9.68 8.03
N LEU A 202 -2.38 -8.46 8.54
CA LEU A 202 -1.13 -7.95 9.11
C LEU A 202 -0.69 -8.79 10.30
N ALA A 203 -1.56 -8.98 11.30
CA ALA A 203 -1.25 -9.76 12.48
C ALA A 203 -0.90 -11.22 12.14
N ASN A 204 -1.57 -11.82 11.13
CA ASN A 204 -1.21 -13.13 10.62
C ASN A 204 0.18 -13.14 9.99
N TYR A 205 0.47 -12.17 9.11
CA TYR A 205 1.74 -12.07 8.40
C TYR A 205 2.91 -11.93 9.38
N TRP A 206 2.86 -10.93 10.25
CA TRP A 206 3.94 -10.64 11.21
C TRP A 206 4.23 -11.83 12.14
N LYS A 207 3.17 -12.53 12.56
CA LYS A 207 3.29 -13.76 13.36
C LYS A 207 3.86 -14.93 12.57
N ALA A 208 3.41 -15.14 11.33
CA ALA A 208 3.91 -16.21 10.47
C ALA A 208 5.40 -16.04 10.15
N GLN A 209 5.87 -14.79 10.04
CA GLN A 209 7.28 -14.46 9.84
C GLN A 209 8.09 -14.44 11.16
N GLY A 210 7.44 -14.59 12.32
CA GLY A 210 8.10 -14.63 13.63
C GLY A 210 8.75 -13.30 14.05
N ILE A 211 8.27 -12.19 13.49
CA ILE A 211 8.78 -10.82 13.73
C ILE A 211 7.81 -9.97 14.57
N ASP A 212 6.61 -10.47 14.87
CA ASP A 212 5.62 -9.84 15.76
C ASP A 212 6.13 -9.64 17.20
N LYS A 213 7.13 -10.41 17.62
CA LYS A 213 7.75 -10.27 18.96
C LYS A 213 8.52 -8.96 19.17
N TYR A 214 8.87 -8.24 18.10
CA TYR A 214 9.60 -6.97 18.17
C TYR A 214 8.68 -5.75 18.24
N VAL A 215 7.37 -5.90 18.01
CA VAL A 215 6.43 -4.79 17.83
C VAL A 215 5.52 -4.55 19.03
N GLN A 216 5.18 -3.29 19.28
CA GLN A 216 4.31 -2.85 20.37
C GLN A 216 2.86 -2.72 19.92
N VAL A 217 2.61 -2.35 18.66
CA VAL A 217 1.26 -2.18 18.10
C VAL A 217 1.23 -2.57 16.63
N ILE A 218 0.13 -3.18 16.19
CA ILE A 218 -0.18 -3.40 14.77
C ILE A 218 -1.45 -2.63 14.42
N ALA A 219 -1.32 -1.58 13.61
CA ALA A 219 -2.43 -0.75 13.17
C ALA A 219 -2.78 -1.00 11.69
N GLY A 220 -3.93 -1.66 11.47
CA GLY A 220 -4.48 -1.94 10.15
C GLY A 220 -5.45 -0.86 9.67
N GLN A 221 -6.03 -1.07 8.48
CA GLN A 221 -6.95 -0.13 7.84
C GLN A 221 -8.15 0.28 8.71
N GLU A 222 -8.61 -0.62 9.60
CA GLU A 222 -9.77 -0.39 10.46
C GLU A 222 -9.51 0.68 11.53
N MET A 223 -8.24 0.99 11.80
CA MET A 223 -7.81 1.92 12.84
C MET A 223 -7.53 3.35 12.32
N GLY A 224 -7.91 3.68 11.08
CA GLY A 224 -7.77 5.03 10.51
C GLY A 224 -6.61 5.25 9.52
N SER A 225 -6.09 6.47 9.48
CA SER A 225 -4.96 6.83 8.60
C SER A 225 -3.62 6.51 9.25
N LYS A 226 -2.57 6.28 8.42
CA LYS A 226 -1.20 6.07 8.92
C LYS A 226 -0.74 7.26 9.76
N GLY A 227 -1.04 8.49 9.32
CA GLY A 227 -0.76 9.71 10.06
C GLY A 227 -1.48 9.76 11.41
N HIS A 228 -2.74 9.32 11.47
CA HIS A 228 -3.48 9.23 12.72
C HIS A 228 -2.91 8.16 13.69
N HIS A 229 -2.44 7.02 13.18
CA HIS A 229 -1.77 6.01 13.99
C HIS A 229 -0.52 6.58 14.67
N ILE A 230 0.32 7.28 13.89
CA ILE A 230 1.54 7.95 14.39
C ILE A 230 1.16 9.01 15.42
N GLU A 231 0.15 9.84 15.12
CA GLU A 231 -0.33 10.90 16.01
C GLU A 231 -0.72 10.36 17.40
N ILE A 232 -1.54 9.30 17.43
CA ILE A 232 -1.99 8.70 18.70
C ILE A 232 -0.79 8.16 19.49
N ALA A 233 0.07 7.36 18.85
CA ALA A 233 1.21 6.76 19.52
C ALA A 233 2.22 7.80 20.00
N LYS A 234 2.49 8.82 19.17
CA LYS A 234 3.35 9.95 19.51
C LYS A 234 2.85 10.70 20.75
N LYS A 235 1.55 11.04 20.78
CA LYS A 235 0.92 11.73 21.92
C LYS A 235 0.90 10.87 23.18
N ALA A 236 0.56 9.59 23.06
CA ALA A 236 0.50 8.65 24.18
C ALA A 236 1.89 8.43 24.80
N GLY A 237 2.94 8.35 23.98
CA GLY A 237 4.32 8.19 24.42
C GLY A 237 5.05 9.49 24.75
N LYS A 238 4.46 10.65 24.42
CA LYS A 238 5.10 11.98 24.52
C LYS A 238 6.48 11.98 23.85
N TYR A 239 6.54 11.49 22.61
CA TYR A 239 7.78 11.56 21.82
C TYR A 239 7.88 12.94 21.16
N GLU A 240 9.10 13.48 21.18
CA GLU A 240 9.45 14.69 20.45
C GLU A 240 9.58 14.41 18.94
N ASP A 241 9.62 15.46 18.13
CA ASP A 241 9.69 15.38 16.66
C ASP A 241 10.91 14.56 16.18
N ASP A 242 12.07 14.78 16.79
CA ASP A 242 13.33 14.08 16.51
C ASP A 242 13.41 12.66 17.09
N GLN A 243 12.36 12.22 17.79
CA GLN A 243 12.24 10.87 18.35
C GLN A 243 11.32 9.96 17.54
N VAL A 244 10.71 10.47 16.46
CA VAL A 244 9.76 9.72 15.64
C VAL A 244 10.32 9.56 14.23
N MET A 245 10.44 8.30 13.77
CA MET A 245 10.79 7.98 12.40
C MET A 245 9.71 7.09 11.78
N MET A 246 9.45 7.28 10.49
CA MET A 246 8.67 6.35 9.69
C MET A 246 9.51 5.72 8.59
N ILE A 247 9.41 4.40 8.47
CA ILE A 247 9.98 3.60 7.38
C ILE A 247 8.85 3.26 6.41
N GLY A 248 8.98 3.63 5.13
CA GLY A 248 7.92 3.40 4.14
C GLY A 248 8.36 3.61 2.69
N ASP A 249 7.50 3.22 1.75
CA ASP A 249 7.82 3.11 0.32
C ASP A 249 6.99 4.04 -0.58
N GLY A 250 5.96 4.68 -0.05
CA GLY A 250 5.05 5.54 -0.80
C GLY A 250 4.96 6.98 -0.28
N GLY A 251 4.49 7.89 -1.12
CA GLY A 251 4.26 9.29 -0.73
C GLY A 251 3.25 9.45 0.40
N GLY A 252 2.34 8.48 0.56
CA GLY A 252 1.41 8.43 1.69
C GLY A 252 2.10 8.23 3.05
N ASP A 253 3.24 7.54 3.09
CA ASP A 253 4.05 7.32 4.29
C ASP A 253 4.82 8.59 4.66
N LEU A 254 5.52 9.16 3.68
CA LEU A 254 6.20 10.43 3.84
C LEU A 254 5.22 11.50 4.37
N LYS A 255 4.04 11.62 3.75
CA LYS A 255 3.01 12.55 4.23
C LYS A 255 2.56 12.24 5.67
N ALA A 256 2.30 10.97 5.99
CA ALA A 256 1.83 10.57 7.31
C ALA A 256 2.79 10.96 8.43
N VAL A 257 4.10 10.79 8.22
CA VAL A 257 5.09 11.17 9.24
C VAL A 257 5.34 12.68 9.29
N LYS A 258 5.31 13.37 8.14
CA LYS A 258 5.48 14.83 8.10
C LYS A 258 4.28 15.59 8.70
N GLU A 259 3.06 15.07 8.58
CA GLU A 259 1.89 15.56 9.33
C GLU A 259 2.09 15.49 10.86
N ASN A 260 3.02 14.65 11.32
CA ASN A 260 3.42 14.47 12.70
C ASN A 260 4.83 15.00 13.00
N ASN A 261 5.37 15.86 12.14
CA ASN A 261 6.71 16.45 12.23
C ASN A 261 7.87 15.44 12.41
N GLY A 262 7.67 14.16 12.08
CA GLY A 262 8.72 13.16 12.24
C GLY A 262 9.67 13.06 11.03
N LEU A 263 10.63 12.16 11.17
CA LEU A 263 11.65 11.86 10.17
C LEU A 263 11.19 10.70 9.27
N PHE A 264 11.64 10.68 8.02
CA PHE A 264 11.28 9.63 7.07
C PHE A 264 12.52 8.87 6.58
N TYR A 265 12.45 7.54 6.62
CA TYR A 265 13.42 6.65 6.00
C TYR A 265 12.76 5.91 4.83
N PRO A 266 13.13 6.22 3.59
CA PRO A 266 12.49 5.62 2.43
C PRO A 266 12.98 4.19 2.18
N THR A 267 12.08 3.33 1.70
CA THR A 267 12.37 2.07 1.03
C THR A 267 11.89 2.18 -0.42
N PRO A 268 12.65 2.86 -1.32
CA PRO A 268 12.17 3.18 -2.66
C PRO A 268 11.89 1.92 -3.50
N PRO A 269 10.91 1.96 -4.43
CA PRO A 269 10.59 0.81 -5.27
C PRO A 269 11.79 0.38 -6.13
N GLY A 270 12.12 -0.90 -6.07
CA GLY A 270 13.29 -1.48 -6.75
C GLY A 270 14.61 -1.31 -5.98
N GLN A 271 14.61 -0.61 -4.84
CA GLN A 271 15.77 -0.40 -3.97
C GLN A 271 15.47 -0.81 -2.51
N GLU A 272 14.38 -1.53 -2.26
CA GLU A 272 13.93 -1.90 -0.91
C GLU A 272 15.00 -2.73 -0.17
N GLN A 273 15.62 -3.68 -0.86
CA GLN A 273 16.68 -4.52 -0.28
C GLN A 273 17.94 -3.70 0.08
N GLU A 274 18.28 -2.71 -0.74
CA GLU A 274 19.40 -1.80 -0.48
C GLU A 274 19.11 -0.89 0.72
N ALA A 275 17.87 -0.38 0.83
CA ALA A 275 17.45 0.36 2.00
C ALA A 275 17.61 -0.46 3.29
N TRP A 276 17.15 -1.71 3.35
CA TRP A 276 17.38 -2.56 4.53
C TRP A 276 18.86 -2.89 4.78
N ASN A 277 19.68 -2.95 3.74
CA ASN A 277 21.13 -3.11 3.90
C ASN A 277 21.79 -1.91 4.57
N ASN A 278 21.32 -0.70 4.27
CA ASN A 278 21.87 0.57 4.74
C ASN A 278 21.21 1.07 6.04
N PHE A 279 20.05 0.50 6.40
CA PHE A 279 19.27 0.93 7.55
C PHE A 279 20.04 0.96 8.89
N PRO A 280 20.95 0.02 9.23
CA PRO A 280 21.68 0.09 10.49
C PRO A 280 22.49 1.40 10.68
N GLU A 281 23.09 1.94 9.63
CA GLU A 281 23.80 3.22 9.70
C GLU A 281 22.82 4.39 9.90
N ALA A 282 21.73 4.39 9.13
CA ALA A 282 20.68 5.39 9.25
C ALA A 282 20.06 5.40 10.65
N PHE A 283 19.83 4.21 11.22
CA PHE A 283 19.30 4.06 12.57
C PHE A 283 20.29 4.54 13.62
N GLN A 284 21.59 4.28 13.47
CA GLN A 284 22.61 4.83 14.37
C GLN A 284 22.60 6.37 14.36
N ARG A 285 22.50 6.99 13.18
CA ARG A 285 22.38 8.45 13.05
C ARG A 285 21.10 8.97 13.70
N PHE A 286 20.00 8.23 13.59
CA PHE A 286 18.72 8.59 14.22
C PHE A 286 18.81 8.59 15.74
N ILE A 287 19.33 7.53 16.35
CA ILE A 287 19.46 7.47 17.82
C ILE A 287 20.48 8.48 18.38
N GLU A 288 21.47 8.89 17.56
CA GLU A 288 22.41 9.96 17.87
C GLU A 288 21.86 11.37 17.58
N ARG A 289 20.64 11.50 17.06
CA ARG A 289 20.02 12.77 16.62
C ARG A 289 20.82 13.52 15.54
N LYS A 290 21.48 12.77 14.66
CA LYS A 290 22.25 13.27 13.51
C LYS A 290 21.63 12.86 12.16
N TYR A 291 20.40 12.36 12.18
CA TYR A 291 19.69 11.94 10.97
C TYR A 291 19.10 13.14 10.20
N GLN A 292 18.49 14.08 10.93
CA GLN A 292 17.86 15.26 10.33
C GLN A 292 18.90 16.18 9.67
N GLY A 293 18.52 16.77 8.54
CA GLY A 293 19.37 17.65 7.72
C GLY A 293 19.85 16.92 6.48
N GLU A 294 21.09 17.19 6.07
CA GLU A 294 21.66 16.72 4.80
C GLU A 294 21.51 15.21 4.56
N PHE A 295 21.56 14.39 5.61
CA PHE A 295 21.40 12.95 5.48
C PHE A 295 19.97 12.56 5.07
N GLU A 296 18.95 13.07 5.77
CA GLU A 296 17.55 12.84 5.39
C GLU A 296 17.24 13.45 4.01
N ASP A 297 17.69 14.67 3.75
CA ASP A 297 17.43 15.37 2.49
C ASP A 297 17.95 14.57 1.28
N ASN A 298 19.15 14.00 1.38
CA ASN A 298 19.70 13.14 0.32
C ASN A 298 18.87 11.86 0.10
N LEU A 299 18.33 11.26 1.16
CA LEU A 299 17.47 10.08 1.03
C LEU A 299 16.12 10.44 0.39
N LEU A 300 15.55 11.60 0.74
CA LEU A 300 14.32 12.10 0.15
C LEU A 300 14.50 12.41 -1.34
N ASP A 301 15.62 13.02 -1.74
CA ASP A 301 15.95 13.28 -3.14
C ASP A 301 16.04 12.01 -3.98
N ILE A 302 16.62 10.93 -3.43
CA ILE A 302 16.67 9.62 -4.10
C ILE A 302 15.27 9.03 -4.21
N PHE A 303 14.48 9.14 -3.14
CA PHE A 303 13.11 8.62 -3.09
C PHE A 303 12.19 9.30 -4.11
N GLU A 304 12.24 10.63 -4.21
CA GLU A 304 11.43 11.39 -5.17
C GLU A 304 11.76 11.01 -6.62
N LYS A 305 13.03 10.74 -6.92
CA LYS A 305 13.48 10.32 -8.27
C LYS A 305 13.11 8.87 -8.60
N ALA A 306 12.84 8.04 -7.60
CA ALA A 306 12.44 6.64 -7.81
C ALA A 306 10.98 6.51 -8.28
N LEU A 307 10.16 7.54 -8.10
CA LEU A 307 8.74 7.55 -8.46
C LEU A 307 8.48 8.39 -9.71
N LEU A 308 7.75 7.82 -10.66
CA LEU A 308 7.38 8.50 -11.90
C LEU A 308 6.36 9.62 -11.63
N THR A 309 6.59 10.79 -12.21
CA THR A 309 5.67 11.94 -12.15
C THR A 309 4.80 12.08 -13.39
N SER A 310 5.15 11.40 -14.48
CA SER A 310 4.39 11.38 -15.73
C SER A 310 4.24 9.97 -16.28
N PRO A 311 3.07 9.61 -16.84
CA PRO A 311 2.84 8.27 -17.38
C PRO A 311 3.52 8.07 -18.73
N PRO A 312 3.93 6.82 -19.06
CA PRO A 312 4.65 6.53 -20.30
C PRO A 312 3.84 6.86 -21.55
N TRP A 313 2.50 6.71 -21.53
CA TRP A 313 1.62 7.00 -22.67
C TRP A 313 1.44 8.50 -22.97
N GLN A 314 2.08 9.39 -22.22
CA GLN A 314 2.15 10.82 -22.52
C GLN A 314 3.49 11.24 -23.16
N GLN A 315 4.45 10.31 -23.27
CA GLN A 315 5.75 10.57 -23.90
C GLN A 315 5.63 10.59 -25.43
N ALA A 316 6.45 11.42 -26.09
CA ALA A 316 6.35 11.66 -27.54
C ALA A 316 6.69 10.40 -28.38
N ASP A 317 7.58 9.57 -27.88
CA ASP A 317 8.06 8.32 -28.48
C ASP A 317 7.33 7.08 -27.94
N TYR A 318 6.16 7.27 -27.32
CA TYR A 318 5.39 6.19 -26.70
C TYR A 318 5.10 5.04 -27.67
N ASN A 319 5.46 3.83 -27.24
CA ASN A 319 5.07 2.59 -27.87
C ASN A 319 4.49 1.63 -26.83
N HIS A 320 3.22 1.28 -26.97
CA HIS A 320 2.51 0.44 -26.01
C HIS A 320 3.16 -0.94 -25.79
N ILE A 321 3.64 -1.58 -26.86
CA ILE A 321 4.24 -2.91 -26.76
C ILE A 321 5.55 -2.84 -25.98
N VAL A 322 6.38 -1.82 -26.25
CA VAL A 322 7.64 -1.59 -25.55
C VAL A 322 7.38 -1.27 -24.08
N SER A 323 6.47 -0.33 -23.80
CA SER A 323 6.16 0.07 -22.42
C SER A 323 5.56 -1.07 -21.60
N TYR A 324 4.66 -1.88 -22.18
CA TYR A 324 4.15 -3.05 -21.49
C TYR A 324 5.24 -4.08 -21.18
N LYS A 325 6.15 -4.33 -22.12
CA LYS A 325 7.23 -5.32 -21.97
C LYS A 325 8.20 -4.98 -20.84
N GLU A 326 8.35 -3.71 -20.49
CA GLU A 326 9.27 -3.24 -19.45
C GLU A 326 9.09 -3.98 -18.12
N LYS A 327 7.83 -4.27 -17.73
CA LYS A 327 7.51 -4.95 -16.46
C LYS A 327 7.16 -6.43 -16.63
N GLN A 328 7.34 -7.00 -17.82
CA GLN A 328 6.89 -8.37 -18.15
C GLN A 328 7.65 -9.45 -17.38
N GLU A 329 8.95 -9.28 -17.14
CA GLU A 329 9.72 -10.26 -16.37
C GLU A 329 9.35 -10.29 -14.89
N ILE A 330 9.01 -9.13 -14.29
CA ILE A 330 8.48 -9.07 -12.91
C ILE A 330 7.19 -9.89 -12.82
N ARG A 331 6.25 -9.66 -13.74
CA ARG A 331 4.99 -10.40 -13.82
C ARG A 331 5.21 -11.90 -14.00
N LYS A 332 6.07 -12.30 -14.94
CA LYS A 332 6.39 -13.72 -15.18
C LYS A 332 6.98 -14.41 -13.95
N SER A 333 7.92 -13.74 -13.27
CA SER A 333 8.54 -14.27 -12.05
C SER A 333 7.52 -14.51 -10.94
N LEU A 334 6.63 -13.53 -10.71
CA LEU A 334 5.57 -13.62 -9.71
C LEU A 334 4.56 -14.72 -10.03
N TYR A 335 4.07 -14.80 -11.27
CA TYR A 335 3.14 -15.84 -11.68
C TYR A 335 3.77 -17.23 -11.55
N LYS A 336 5.01 -17.42 -12.04
CA LYS A 336 5.72 -18.70 -11.92
C LYS A 336 5.83 -19.16 -10.46
N LYS A 337 6.11 -18.24 -9.54
CA LYS A 337 6.34 -18.56 -8.12
C LYS A 337 5.05 -18.77 -7.33
N PHE A 338 4.01 -17.96 -7.57
CA PHE A 338 2.86 -17.88 -6.68
C PHE A 338 1.51 -18.23 -7.32
N ASN A 339 1.40 -18.19 -8.64
CA ASN A 339 0.18 -18.56 -9.36
C ASN A 339 0.47 -19.07 -10.79
N PRO A 340 1.13 -20.25 -10.93
CA PRO A 340 1.66 -20.71 -12.22
C PRO A 340 0.57 -21.06 -13.24
N GLN A 341 -0.66 -21.30 -12.79
CA GLN A 341 -1.83 -21.56 -13.63
C GLN A 341 -2.66 -20.29 -13.91
N GLY A 342 -2.21 -19.15 -13.39
CA GLY A 342 -2.89 -17.88 -13.56
C GLY A 342 -2.77 -17.35 -14.98
N ARG A 343 -3.80 -16.65 -15.45
CA ARG A 343 -3.80 -15.95 -16.73
C ARG A 343 -2.88 -14.73 -16.69
N LEU A 344 -1.93 -14.69 -17.63
CA LEU A 344 -1.01 -13.57 -17.86
C LEU A 344 -0.73 -13.44 -19.36
N LEU A 345 -0.91 -12.24 -19.91
CA LEU A 345 -0.46 -11.91 -21.25
C LEU A 345 1.07 -11.71 -21.29
N VAL A 346 1.71 -12.41 -22.24
CA VAL A 346 3.14 -12.34 -22.54
C VAL A 346 3.27 -11.92 -24.00
N LEU A 347 3.80 -10.71 -24.25
CA LEU A 347 4.02 -10.14 -25.59
C LEU A 347 5.42 -10.41 -26.13
#